data_AF-A0A4Q7N4Y9-F1
#
_entry.id   AF-A0A4Q7N4Y9-F1
#
_cell.length_a   1.000
_cell.length_b   1.000
_cell.length_c   1.000
_cell.angle_alpha   90.00
_cell.angle_beta   90.00
_cell.angle_gamma   90.00
#
_symmetry.space_group_name_H-M   'P 1'
#
loop_
_entity.id
_entity.type
_entity.pdbx_description
1 polymer ?
#
loop_
_entity_poly.entity_id
_entity_poly.type
_entity_poly.pdbx_seq_one_letter_code
_entity_poly.pdbx_strand_id
1 'polypeptide(L)'
;MNICKRSFLYYIAKMNLSVDSPYELSNKQRKYFGLLPIENGWEKLPLSPKVTAYFDRNRIVKIINYDWGYLEYDTIIDTIDRVFLLPKTSRGKQQKLSVSKLLKIKGAGIQFSGSFHG
;
A
#
# COMPACT_ATOMS: atom_id res chain seq x y z
N MET A 1 -5.21 -23.27 -26.37
CA MET A 1 -3.96 -22.75 -26.97
C MET A 1 -3.80 -21.27 -26.63
N ASN A 2 -3.14 -20.99 -25.49
CA ASN A 2 -2.31 -19.85 -25.05
C ASN A 2 -2.40 -18.40 -25.60
N ILE A 3 -3.50 -17.93 -26.17
CA ILE A 3 -3.56 -16.54 -26.67
C ILE A 3 -4.00 -15.53 -25.59
N CYS A 4 -4.85 -15.92 -24.63
CA CYS A 4 -5.43 -14.97 -23.65
C CYS A 4 -4.50 -14.63 -22.47
N LYS A 5 -3.66 -15.56 -22.01
CA LYS A 5 -2.70 -15.30 -20.91
C LYS A 5 -1.51 -14.43 -21.34
N ARG A 6 -1.06 -14.55 -22.60
CA ARG A 6 0.04 -13.73 -23.14
C ARG A 6 -0.35 -12.26 -23.26
N SER A 7 -1.57 -11.94 -23.70
CA SER A 7 -2.05 -10.55 -23.78
C SER A 7 -2.17 -9.87 -22.41
N PHE A 8 -2.62 -10.59 -21.37
CA PHE A 8 -2.77 -10.02 -20.03
C PHE A 8 -1.41 -9.75 -19.36
N LEU A 9 -0.48 -10.70 -19.46
CA LEU A 9 0.89 -10.52 -18.96
C LEU A 9 1.65 -9.44 -19.73
N TYR A 10 1.43 -9.34 -21.05
CA TYR A 10 1.99 -8.26 -21.87
C TYR A 10 1.44 -6.89 -21.46
N TYR A 11 0.15 -6.78 -21.15
CA TYR A 11 -0.48 -5.53 -20.70
C TYR A 11 0.03 -5.10 -19.31
N ILE A 12 0.18 -6.05 -18.38
CA ILE A 12 0.77 -5.81 -17.04
C ILE A 12 2.24 -5.35 -17.18
N ALA A 13 3.03 -6.03 -18.02
CA ALA A 13 4.42 -5.66 -18.27
C ALA A 13 4.56 -4.29 -18.96
N LYS A 14 3.64 -3.94 -19.88
CA LYS A 14 3.63 -2.64 -20.56
C LYS A 14 3.21 -1.50 -19.63
N MET A 15 2.32 -1.73 -18.66
CA MET A 15 2.02 -0.77 -17.57
C MET A 15 3.21 -0.57 -16.63
N ASN A 16 4.03 -1.59 -16.40
CA ASN A 16 5.25 -1.48 -15.59
C ASN A 16 6.41 -0.74 -16.32
N LEU A 17 6.33 -0.56 -17.64
CA LEU A 17 7.41 0.03 -18.46
C LEU A 17 7.23 1.53 -18.74
N SER A 18 6.12 2.15 -18.33
CA SER A 18 5.85 3.58 -18.59
C SER A 18 5.28 4.33 -17.39
N VAL A 19 5.64 3.92 -16.18
CA VAL A 19 5.33 4.67 -14.96
C VAL A 19 6.65 4.91 -14.26
N ASP A 20 7.11 6.16 -14.27
CA ASP A 20 8.07 6.60 -13.27
C ASP A 20 7.49 6.20 -11.91
N SER A 21 8.14 5.24 -11.23
CA SER A 21 7.67 4.79 -9.92
C SER A 21 7.47 6.04 -9.06
N PRO A 22 6.28 6.25 -8.48
CA PRO A 22 6.02 7.47 -7.73
C PRO A 22 7.06 7.60 -6.62
N TYR A 23 7.48 8.84 -6.36
CA TYR A 23 8.52 9.14 -5.37
C TYR A 23 8.17 8.53 -4.01
N GLU A 24 9.16 7.93 -3.36
CA GLU A 24 9.04 7.39 -2.01
C GLU A 24 10.15 7.91 -1.11
N LEU A 25 9.80 8.16 0.15
CA LEU A 25 10.80 8.47 1.16
C LEU A 25 11.81 7.32 1.29
N SER A 26 13.07 7.66 1.48
CA SER A 26 14.09 6.72 1.96
C SER A 26 13.86 6.39 3.44
N ASN A 27 14.40 5.27 3.91
CA ASN A 27 14.36 4.93 5.34
C ASN A 27 15.04 5.97 6.22
N LYS A 28 16.03 6.70 5.70
CA LYS A 28 16.65 7.83 6.41
C LYS A 28 15.66 8.99 6.57
N GLN A 29 14.93 9.35 5.51
CA GLN A 29 13.90 10.39 5.56
C GLN A 29 12.72 10.00 6.46
N ARG A 30 12.24 8.74 6.39
CA ARG A 30 11.17 8.24 7.25
C ARG A 30 11.46 8.47 8.73
N LYS A 31 12.69 8.16 9.16
CA LYS A 31 13.14 8.37 10.54
C LYS A 31 13.02 9.84 10.97
N TYR A 32 13.34 10.79 10.10
CA TYR A 32 13.18 12.22 10.42
C TYR A 32 11.73 12.63 10.63
N PHE A 33 10.78 11.97 9.96
CA PHE A 33 9.34 12.22 10.12
C PHE A 33 8.68 11.33 11.19
N GLY A 34 9.44 10.50 11.91
CA GLY A 34 8.91 9.56 12.89
C GLY A 34 8.19 8.35 12.28
N LEU A 35 8.26 8.15 10.96
CA LEU A 35 7.71 6.98 10.28
C LEU A 35 8.61 5.77 10.48
N LEU A 36 8.00 4.58 10.61
CA LEU A 36 8.75 3.33 10.66
C LEU A 36 9.50 3.11 9.34
N PRO A 37 10.78 2.70 9.38
CA PRO A 37 11.50 2.30 8.17
C PRO A 37 10.84 1.09 7.53
N ILE A 38 10.96 0.96 6.20
CA ILE A 38 10.58 -0.26 5.50
C ILE A 38 11.66 -1.32 5.77
N GLU A 39 11.26 -2.46 6.31
CA GLU A 39 12.15 -3.59 6.55
C GLU A 39 12.32 -4.46 5.30
N ASN A 40 13.47 -5.13 5.17
CA ASN A 40 13.79 -5.94 3.99
C ASN A 40 12.80 -7.10 3.75
N GLY A 41 12.12 -7.57 4.80
CA GLY A 41 11.12 -8.65 4.70
C GLY A 41 9.73 -8.17 4.31
N TRP A 42 9.50 -6.87 4.20
CA TRP A 42 8.17 -6.35 3.86
C TRP A 42 7.92 -6.40 2.36
N GLU A 43 6.75 -6.89 2.00
CA GLU A 43 6.34 -7.02 0.60
C GLU A 43 5.55 -5.78 0.16
N LYS A 44 6.02 -5.14 -0.91
CA LYS A 44 5.34 -4.00 -1.53
C LYS A 44 4.25 -4.49 -2.49
N LEU A 45 3.02 -4.05 -2.28
CA LEU A 45 1.88 -4.38 -3.13
C LEU A 45 1.16 -3.11 -3.59
N PRO A 46 1.22 -2.75 -4.89
CA PRO A 46 0.37 -1.70 -5.45
C PRO A 46 -1.09 -2.19 -5.49
N LEU A 47 -1.97 -1.50 -4.76
CA LEU A 47 -3.41 -1.81 -4.71
C LEU A 47 -4.21 -1.01 -5.75
N SER A 48 -3.67 0.12 -6.20
CA SER A 48 -4.14 0.93 -7.33
C SER A 48 -2.96 1.76 -7.87
N PRO A 49 -3.13 2.51 -8.98
CA PRO A 49 -2.09 3.41 -9.47
C PRO A 49 -1.64 4.47 -8.45
N LYS A 50 -2.43 4.73 -7.41
CA LYS A 50 -2.19 5.79 -6.43
C LYS A 50 -2.03 5.27 -5.01
N VAL A 51 -2.24 3.99 -4.75
CA VAL A 51 -2.19 3.43 -3.39
C VAL A 51 -1.33 2.20 -3.36
N THR A 52 -0.30 2.23 -2.53
CA THR A 52 0.60 1.12 -2.27
C THR A 52 0.53 0.73 -0.80
N ALA A 53 0.50 -0.57 -0.53
CA ALA A 53 0.55 -1.13 0.81
C ALA A 53 1.82 -1.97 0.97
N TYR A 54 2.46 -1.87 2.13
CA TYR A 54 3.55 -2.74 2.55
C TYR A 54 3.01 -3.78 3.53
N PHE A 55 3.39 -5.04 3.32
CA PHE A 55 2.96 -6.18 4.10
C PHE A 55 4.11 -6.82 4.86
N ASP A 56 3.97 -7.00 6.18
CA ASP A 56 4.68 -8.05 6.91
C ASP A 56 3.78 -9.28 6.92
N ARG A 57 4.11 -10.29 6.10
CA ARG A 57 3.32 -11.52 5.95
C ARG A 57 1.85 -11.21 5.62
N ASN A 58 0.94 -11.39 6.57
CA ASN A 58 -0.51 -11.15 6.40
C ASN A 58 -0.98 -9.84 7.07
N ARG A 59 -0.07 -8.94 7.43
CA ARG A 59 -0.39 -7.67 8.06
C ARG A 59 0.05 -6.51 7.18
N ILE A 60 -0.85 -5.57 6.93
CA ILE A 60 -0.51 -4.29 6.34
C ILE A 60 0.12 -3.44 7.44
N VAL A 61 1.36 -3.00 7.20
CA VAL A 61 2.19 -2.27 8.17
C VAL A 61 2.42 -0.82 7.77
N LYS A 62 2.25 -0.49 6.48
CA LYS A 62 2.41 0.88 5.97
C LYS A 62 1.62 1.07 4.70
N ILE A 63 1.11 2.28 4.51
CA ILE A 63 0.37 2.68 3.31
C ILE A 63 0.98 3.97 2.77
N ILE A 64 1.13 4.01 1.45
CA ILE A 64 1.46 5.23 0.71
C ILE A 64 0.29 5.53 -0.25
N ASN A 65 -0.20 6.77 -0.19
CA ASN A 65 -1.29 7.27 -1.00
C ASN A 65 -0.85 8.55 -1.73
N TYR A 66 -1.09 8.58 -3.05
CA TYR A 66 -0.70 9.64 -3.96
C TYR A 66 -1.87 10.49 -4.48
N ASP A 67 -3.10 10.33 -3.95
CA ASP A 67 -4.31 10.98 -4.51
C ASP A 67 -4.26 12.52 -4.49
N TRP A 68 -3.68 13.13 -3.45
CA TRP A 68 -3.67 14.57 -3.21
C TRP A 68 -2.28 15.10 -2.82
N GLY A 69 -1.24 14.55 -3.44
CA GLY A 69 0.15 14.71 -3.00
C GLY A 69 0.66 13.45 -2.32
N TYR A 70 1.73 13.55 -1.55
CA TYR A 70 2.32 12.42 -0.84
C TYR A 70 1.70 12.26 0.54
N LEU A 71 1.13 11.08 0.80
CA LEU A 71 0.65 10.68 2.12
C LEU A 71 1.24 9.32 2.45
N GLU A 72 2.05 9.22 3.51
CA GLU A 72 2.54 7.96 4.06
C GLU A 72 2.14 7.82 5.52
N TYR A 73 1.66 6.65 5.92
CA TYR A 73 1.32 6.38 7.31
C TYR A 73 1.56 4.93 7.71
N ASP A 74 1.92 4.74 8.97
CA ASP A 74 2.09 3.43 9.59
C ASP A 74 0.73 2.84 9.98
N THR A 75 0.64 1.52 9.94
CA THR A 75 -0.59 0.77 10.26
C THR A 75 -0.28 -0.56 10.92
N ILE A 76 -1.31 -1.16 11.51
CA ILE A 76 -1.29 -2.54 12.03
C ILE A 76 -2.65 -3.13 11.66
N ILE A 77 -2.79 -3.57 10.41
CA ILE A 77 -4.05 -4.10 9.90
C ILE A 77 -3.84 -5.55 9.48
N ASP A 78 -4.38 -6.48 10.28
CA ASP A 78 -4.31 -7.89 9.96
C ASP A 78 -5.25 -8.25 8.80
N THR A 79 -4.83 -9.22 8.00
CA THR A 79 -5.59 -9.72 6.86
C THR A 79 -5.65 -11.25 6.88
N ILE A 80 -6.66 -11.80 6.21
CA ILE A 80 -6.71 -13.23 5.86
C ILE A 80 -6.29 -13.33 4.40
N ASP A 81 -5.16 -13.99 4.18
CA ASP A 81 -4.53 -14.24 2.88
C ASP A 81 -4.37 -12.99 2.00
N ARG A 82 -4.26 -11.81 2.63
CA ARG A 82 -4.22 -10.50 1.94
C ARG A 82 -5.45 -10.20 1.07
N VAL A 83 -6.52 -10.99 1.18
CA VAL A 83 -7.77 -10.81 0.43
C VAL A 83 -8.84 -10.16 1.30
N PHE A 84 -8.79 -10.37 2.61
CA PHE A 84 -9.79 -9.84 3.54
C PHE A 84 -9.15 -9.10 4.70
N LEU A 85 -9.72 -7.94 5.02
CA LEU A 85 -9.41 -7.15 6.20
C LEU A 85 -10.08 -7.78 7.43
N LEU A 86 -9.30 -8.02 8.48
CA LEU A 86 -9.82 -8.43 9.77
C LEU A 86 -10.48 -7.22 10.47
N PRO A 87 -11.63 -7.44 11.15
CA PRO A 87 -12.28 -6.38 11.90
C PRO A 87 -11.44 -5.98 13.12
N LYS A 88 -11.50 -4.70 13.50
CA LYS A 88 -10.83 -4.20 14.72
C LYS A 88 -11.42 -4.76 16.02
N THR A 89 -12.68 -5.18 16.00
CA THR A 89 -13.40 -5.68 17.19
C THR A 89 -13.94 -7.08 16.93
N SER A 90 -14.11 -7.86 17.99
CA SER A 90 -14.64 -9.24 17.93
C SER A 90 -16.05 -9.35 17.32
N ARG A 91 -16.82 -8.25 17.35
CA ARG A 91 -18.17 -8.18 16.75
C ARG A 91 -18.17 -7.59 15.33
N GLY A 92 -17.03 -7.13 14.83
CA GLY A 92 -16.94 -6.52 13.51
C GLY A 92 -17.05 -7.58 12.41
N LYS A 93 -17.54 -7.17 11.24
CA LYS A 93 -17.63 -8.05 10.07
C LYS A 93 -16.33 -8.01 9.29
N GLN A 94 -15.82 -9.17 8.89
CA GLN A 94 -14.73 -9.30 7.92
C GLN A 94 -15.12 -8.62 6.60
N GLN A 95 -14.18 -7.91 5.98
CA GLN A 95 -14.43 -7.19 4.75
C GLN A 95 -13.43 -7.58 3.68
N LYS A 96 -13.87 -7.81 2.44
CA LYS A 96 -12.96 -7.95 1.30
C LYS A 96 -12.09 -6.69 1.20
N LEU A 97 -10.78 -6.89 1.06
CA LEU A 97 -9.78 -5.83 0.87
C LEU A 97 -10.13 -5.06 -0.40
N SER A 98 -10.37 -3.77 -0.24
CA SER A 98 -10.47 -2.81 -1.32
C SER A 98 -9.85 -1.49 -0.88
N VAL A 99 -9.31 -0.72 -1.82
CA VAL A 99 -8.65 0.55 -1.53
C VAL A 99 -9.57 1.48 -0.72
N SER A 100 -10.82 1.65 -1.14
CA SER A 100 -11.77 2.52 -0.45
C SER A 100 -12.08 2.09 0.99
N LYS A 101 -12.03 0.79 1.30
CA LYS A 101 -12.21 0.29 2.67
C LYS A 101 -10.93 0.45 3.48
N LEU A 102 -9.78 0.15 2.88
CA LEU A 102 -8.48 0.28 3.50
C LEU A 102 -8.22 1.73 3.95
N LEU A 103 -8.46 2.71 3.06
CA LEU A 103 -8.25 4.13 3.37
C LEU A 103 -9.23 4.70 4.41
N LYS A 104 -10.38 4.04 4.63
CA LYS A 104 -11.32 4.41 5.71
C LYS A 104 -10.85 3.92 7.08
N ILE A 105 -9.96 2.93 7.12
CA ILE A 105 -9.36 2.49 8.37
C ILE A 105 -8.38 3.57 8.80
N LYS A 106 -8.68 4.28 9.90
CA LYS A 106 -7.72 5.17 10.54
C LYS A 106 -6.42 4.40 10.78
N GLY A 107 -5.32 4.95 10.25
CA GLY A 107 -3.98 4.46 10.48
C GLY A 107 -3.67 4.36 11.97
N ALA A 108 -2.74 3.48 12.31
CA ALA A 108 -2.29 3.29 13.68
C ALA A 108 -0.84 3.77 13.73
N GLY A 109 -0.60 4.91 14.38
CA GLY A 109 0.75 5.46 14.53
C GLY A 109 0.94 6.81 13.85
N ILE A 110 2.12 6.98 13.23
CA ILE A 110 2.56 8.25 12.64
C ILE A 110 2.12 8.36 11.18
N GLN A 111 1.78 9.58 10.79
CA GLN A 111 1.41 9.97 9.45
C GLN A 111 2.26 11.17 9.02
N PHE A 112 2.75 11.14 7.78
CA PHE A 112 3.36 12.27 7.12
C PHE A 112 2.59 12.57 5.83
N SER A 113 2.30 13.84 5.60
CA SER A 113 1.72 14.31 4.35
C SER A 113 2.45 15.55 3.85
N GLY A 114 2.72 15.59 2.55
CA GLY A 114 3.34 16.73 1.89
C GLY A 114 2.94 16.82 0.42
N SER A 115 2.68 18.04 -0.03
CA SER A 115 2.47 18.34 -1.45
C SER A 115 3.70 19.05 -1.96
N PHE A 116 4.48 18.37 -2.78
CA PHE A 116 5.69 18.95 -3.37
C PHE A 116 5.27 19.74 -4.62
N HIS A 117 5.52 21.04 -4.62
CA HIS A 117 5.59 21.84 -5.85
C HIS A 117 7.07 21.98 -6.16
N GLY A 118 7.49 21.41 -7.30
CA GLY A 118 8.80 21.65 -7.89
C GLY A 118 8.72 22.81 -8.86
#